data_AF-A0A972PZK6-F1
#
_entry.id   AF-A0A972PZK6-F1
#
_cell.length_a   1.000
_cell.length_b   1.000
_cell.length_c   1.000
_cell.angle_alpha   90.00
_cell.angle_beta   90.00
_cell.angle_gamma   90.00
#
_symmetry.space_group_name_H-M   'P 1'
#
loop_
_entity.id
_entity.type
_entity.pdbx_description
1 polymer ?
#
loop_
_entity_poly.entity_id
_entity_poly.type
_entity_poly.pdbx_seq_one_letter_code
_entity_poly.pdbx_strand_id
1 'polypeptide(L)'
;MSIIVLKLPEVKPSTETRPKGCPHCHGETFQRWGKVSKPVKDNRIDTVGVYRYRCNHCRRTFRYYPEGVDRADQTQRMRKLAAICWVLG
;
A
#
# COMPACT_ATOMS: atom_id res chain seq x y z
N MET A 1 8.51 -31.57 19.00
CA MET A 1 8.55 -30.09 18.94
C MET A 1 7.55 -29.64 17.90
N SER A 2 6.57 -28.82 18.28
CA SER A 2 5.58 -28.30 17.34
C SER A 2 6.13 -27.05 16.68
N ILE A 3 6.32 -27.08 15.36
CA ILE A 3 6.70 -25.90 14.58
C ILE A 3 5.42 -25.21 14.12
N ILE A 4 5.27 -23.93 14.44
CA ILE A 4 4.15 -23.10 13.96
C ILE A 4 4.69 -22.21 12.84
N VAL A 5 4.08 -22.28 11.66
CA VAL A 5 4.42 -21.44 10.51
C VAL A 5 3.36 -20.36 10.33
N LEU A 6 3.77 -19.10 10.44
CA LEU A 6 2.90 -17.94 10.25
C LEU A 6 2.97 -17.45 8.80
N LYS A 7 1.85 -17.52 8.07
CA LYS A 7 1.74 -16.98 6.72
C LYS A 7 1.35 -15.50 6.78
N LEU A 8 2.35 -14.63 6.67
CA LEU A 8 2.15 -13.18 6.63
C LEU A 8 1.71 -12.72 5.22
N PRO A 9 0.96 -11.60 5.10
CA PRO A 9 0.49 -11.12 3.80
C PRO A 9 1.65 -10.68 2.92
N GLU A 10 1.45 -10.83 1.61
CA GLU A 10 2.38 -10.33 0.62
C GLU A 10 2.31 -8.80 0.54
N VAL A 11 3.43 -8.18 0.19
CA VAL A 11 3.57 -6.74 0.03
C VAL A 11 4.31 -6.55 -1.27
N LYS A 12 3.71 -5.81 -2.21
CA LYS A 12 4.31 -5.57 -3.52
C LYS A 12 5.05 -4.23 -3.50
N PRO A 13 6.29 -4.16 -4.02
CA PRO A 13 7.07 -2.92 -4.02
C PRO A 13 6.55 -1.89 -5.03
N SER A 14 5.84 -2.35 -6.07
CA SER A 14 5.27 -1.51 -7.12
C SER A 14 3.92 -2.06 -7.56
N THR A 15 3.17 -1.28 -8.32
CA THR A 15 1.90 -1.73 -8.88
C THR A 15 1.74 -1.24 -10.31
N GLU A 16 1.40 -2.15 -11.20
CA GLU A 16 1.16 -1.85 -12.61
C GLU A 16 -0.29 -1.49 -12.88
N THR A 17 -1.19 -1.84 -11.94
CA THR A 17 -2.61 -1.56 -12.06
C THR A 17 -2.92 -0.07 -11.88
N ARG A 18 -4.04 0.35 -12.47
CA ARG A 18 -4.59 1.70 -12.37
C ARG A 18 -5.77 1.70 -11.40
N PRO A 19 -5.98 2.78 -10.62
CA PRO A 19 -7.21 2.92 -9.83
C PRO A 19 -8.44 2.82 -10.73
N LYS A 20 -9.47 2.09 -10.28
CA LYS A 20 -10.75 1.94 -11.00
C LYS A 20 -11.68 3.14 -10.79
N GLY A 21 -11.59 3.82 -9.65
CA GLY A 21 -12.48 4.92 -9.29
C GLY A 21 -11.79 5.97 -8.43
N CYS A 22 -12.26 7.22 -8.52
CA CYS A 22 -11.82 8.28 -7.62
C CYS A 22 -12.35 8.01 -6.21
N PRO A 23 -11.52 8.11 -5.15
CA PRO A 23 -11.98 7.95 -3.77
C PRO A 23 -12.93 9.06 -3.28
N HIS A 24 -13.21 10.08 -4.09
CA HIS A 24 -14.08 11.20 -3.71
C HIS A 24 -15.34 11.31 -4.56
N CYS A 25 -15.23 11.16 -5.88
CA CYS A 25 -16.34 11.38 -6.81
C CYS A 25 -16.64 10.17 -7.70
N HIS A 26 -15.97 9.04 -7.48
CA HIS A 26 -16.11 7.80 -8.25
C HIS A 26 -15.85 7.90 -9.77
N GLY A 27 -15.47 9.07 -10.30
CA GLY A 27 -15.10 9.21 -11.71
C GLY A 27 -13.92 8.32 -12.09
N GLU A 28 -13.86 7.91 -13.36
CA GLU A 28 -12.94 6.87 -13.86
C GLU A 28 -11.76 7.45 -14.68
N THR A 29 -11.85 8.73 -15.06
CA THR A 29 -10.79 9.41 -15.80
C THR A 29 -9.80 10.10 -14.86
N PHE A 30 -8.54 9.70 -14.98
CA PHE A 30 -7.41 10.18 -14.16
C PHE A 30 -6.21 10.54 -15.03
N GLN A 31 -5.53 11.62 -14.65
CA GLN A 31 -4.19 11.93 -15.11
C GLN A 31 -3.17 11.40 -14.10
N ARG A 32 -2.27 10.51 -14.55
CA ARG A 32 -1.07 10.15 -13.77
C ARG A 32 -0.09 11.29 -13.91
N TRP A 33 0.23 11.98 -12.81
CA TRP A 33 1.10 13.17 -12.86
C TRP A 33 2.42 12.98 -12.11
N GLY A 34 2.61 11.87 -11.40
CA GLY A 34 3.89 11.58 -10.77
C GLY A 34 4.01 10.18 -10.21
N LYS A 35 5.26 9.77 -9.96
CA LYS A 35 5.66 8.57 -9.22
C LYS A 35 6.62 9.00 -8.12
N VAL A 36 6.45 8.47 -6.92
CA VAL A 36 7.30 8.77 -5.77
C VAL A 36 7.74 7.47 -5.11
N SER A 37 9.02 7.39 -4.75
CA SER A 37 9.53 6.35 -3.87
C SER A 37 9.20 6.72 -2.42
N LYS A 38 8.40 5.89 -1.76
CA LYS A 38 8.02 6.06 -0.35
C LYS A 38 8.83 5.08 0.49
N PRO A 39 9.56 5.52 1.54
CA PRO A 39 10.16 4.59 2.48
C PRO A 39 9.08 3.88 3.30
N VAL A 40 9.30 2.59 3.61
CA VAL A 40 8.42 1.79 4.47
C VAL A 40 9.24 1.05 5.51
N LYS A 41 8.61 0.76 6.64
CA LYS A 41 9.16 -0.10 7.69
C LYS A 41 8.65 -1.52 7.41
N ASP A 42 9.45 -2.31 6.70
CA ASP A 42 9.26 -3.74 6.46
C ASP A 42 10.61 -4.45 6.62
N ASN A 43 10.59 -5.74 6.94
CA ASN A 43 11.81 -6.53 7.07
C ASN A 43 12.38 -7.01 5.73
N ARG A 44 11.62 -6.92 4.64
CA ARG A 44 12.05 -7.37 3.30
C ARG A 44 12.07 -6.26 2.25
N ILE A 45 11.45 -5.11 2.52
CA ILE A 45 11.26 -4.03 1.54
C ILE A 45 11.47 -2.69 2.24
N ASP A 46 12.44 -1.91 1.76
CA ASP A 46 12.74 -0.60 2.37
C ASP A 46 11.96 0.55 1.72
N THR A 47 11.64 0.41 0.44
CA THR A 47 10.96 1.46 -0.34
C THR A 47 9.94 0.89 -1.32
N VAL A 48 8.89 1.69 -1.58
CA VAL A 48 7.79 1.30 -2.46
C VAL A 48 7.44 2.42 -3.43
N GLY A 49 7.20 2.05 -4.69
CA GLY A 49 6.80 2.97 -5.75
C GLY A 49 5.31 3.29 -5.66
N VAL A 50 4.99 4.56 -5.38
CA VAL A 50 3.62 5.07 -5.27
C VAL A 50 3.31 6.02 -6.42
N TYR A 51 2.20 5.77 -7.11
CA TYR A 51 1.73 6.67 -8.17
C TYR A 51 0.80 7.74 -7.63
N ARG A 52 0.93 8.95 -8.17
CA ARG A 52 0.05 10.08 -7.89
C ARG A 52 -0.87 10.31 -9.08
N TYR A 53 -2.17 10.33 -8.80
CA TYR A 53 -3.22 10.56 -9.76
C TYR A 53 -3.93 11.87 -9.44
N ARG A 54 -4.43 12.52 -10.49
CA ARG A 54 -5.36 13.64 -10.42
C ARG A 54 -6.64 13.20 -11.12
N CYS A 55 -7.79 13.35 -10.46
CA CYS A 55 -9.08 13.07 -11.09
C CYS A 55 -9.46 14.21 -12.04
N ASN A 56 -9.92 13.89 -13.24
CA ASN A 56 -10.32 14.92 -14.21
C ASN A 56 -11.71 15.51 -13.89
N HIS A 57 -12.55 14.80 -13.14
CA HIS A 57 -13.88 15.29 -12.73
C HIS A 57 -13.79 16.26 -11.54
N CYS A 58 -13.30 15.80 -10.39
CA CYS A 58 -13.26 16.62 -9.17
C CYS A 58 -11.94 17.38 -8.98
N ARG A 59 -10.96 17.22 -9.87
CA ARG A 59 -9.62 17.83 -9.84
C ARG A 59 -8.76 17.49 -8.61
N ARG A 60 -9.26 16.69 -7.66
CA ARG A 60 -8.53 16.23 -6.48
C ARG A 60 -7.41 15.27 -6.85
N THR A 61 -6.35 15.30 -6.05
CA THR A 61 -5.21 14.40 -6.19
C THR A 61 -5.25 13.30 -5.13
N PHE A 62 -4.79 12.11 -5.49
CA PHE A 62 -4.68 11.00 -4.57
C PHE A 62 -3.50 10.10 -4.92
N ARG A 63 -3.09 9.29 -3.96
CA ARG A 63 -2.01 8.32 -4.11
C ARG A 63 -2.62 6.93 -4.30
N TYR A 64 -2.09 6.18 -5.25
CA TYR A 64 -2.44 4.79 -5.45
C TYR A 64 -1.29 3.92 -4.96
N TYR A 65 -1.56 3.17 -3.90
CA TYR A 65 -0.58 2.36 -3.21
C TYR A 65 -0.57 0.93 -3.77
N PRO A 66 0.59 0.27 -3.75
CA PRO A 66 0.66 -1.13 -4.10
C PRO A 66 0.06 -2.03 -3.01
N GLU A 67 -0.18 -3.29 -3.36
CA GLU A 67 -0.76 -4.28 -2.46
C GLU A 67 0.07 -4.44 -1.17
N GLY A 68 -0.60 -4.47 -0.02
CA GLY A 68 0.03 -4.56 1.30
C GLY A 68 0.64 -3.25 1.83
N VAL A 69 0.47 -2.14 1.10
CA VAL A 69 0.93 -0.79 1.48
C VAL A 69 -0.24 0.17 1.52
N ASP A 70 -0.23 1.07 2.49
CA ASP A 70 -1.13 2.22 2.55
C ASP A 70 -0.37 3.50 2.92
N ARG A 71 -1.10 4.48 3.46
CA ARG A 71 -0.54 5.76 3.89
C ARG A 71 0.47 5.62 5.04
N ALA A 72 0.35 4.60 5.89
CA ALA A 72 1.22 4.41 7.05
C ALA A 72 2.62 3.94 6.65
N ASP A 73 3.64 4.24 7.46
CA ASP A 73 5.02 3.85 7.16
C ASP A 73 5.24 2.35 7.33
N GLN A 74 4.54 1.70 8.26
CA GLN A 74 4.56 0.25 8.41
C GLN A 74 3.67 -0.44 7.36
N THR A 75 4.21 -1.47 6.72
CA THR A 75 3.43 -2.33 5.82
C THR A 75 2.33 -3.07 6.57
N GLN A 76 1.31 -3.54 5.84
CA GLN A 76 0.26 -4.37 6.45
C GLN A 76 0.82 -5.68 7.02
N ARG A 77 1.90 -6.20 6.43
CA ARG A 77 2.64 -7.36 6.93
C ARG A 77 3.18 -7.14 8.32
N MET A 78 3.92 -6.05 8.53
CA MET A 78 4.50 -5.74 9.84
C MET A 78 3.44 -5.47 10.90
N ARG A 79 2.35 -4.79 10.53
CA ARG A 79 1.21 -4.57 11.44
C ARG A 79 0.55 -5.88 11.87
N LYS A 80 0.37 -6.84 10.96
CA LYS A 80 -0.17 -8.16 11.32
C LYS A 80 0.80 -8.95 12.19
N LEU A 81 2.10 -8.92 11.90
CA LEU A 81 3.10 -9.57 12.74
C LEU A 81 3.10 -8.98 14.16
N ALA A 82 3.08 -7.65 14.28
CA ALA A 82 3.00 -6.96 15.57
C ALA A 82 1.74 -7.35 16.36
N ALA A 83 0.59 -7.45 15.69
CA ALA A 83 -0.65 -7.91 16.32
C ALA A 83 -0.55 -9.37 16.81
N ILE A 84 0.07 -10.26 16.03
CA ILE A 84 0.29 -11.66 16.44
C ILE A 84 1.20 -11.73 17.67
N CYS A 85 2.34 -11.02 17.65
CA CYS A 85 3.24 -10.96 18.80
C CYS A 85 2.51 -10.44 20.04
N TRP A 86 1.74 -9.36 19.91
CA TRP A 86 0.97 -8.80 21.02
C TRP A 86 -0.04 -9.79 21.63
N VAL A 87 -0.67 -10.64 20.81
CA VAL A 87 -1.60 -11.67 21.29
C VAL A 87 -0.88 -12.81 22.01
N LEU A 88 0.36 -13.12 21.61
CA LEU A 88 1.13 -14.23 22.19
C LEU A 88 1.86 -13.87 23.49
N GLY A 89 1.95 -12.59 23.83
CA GLY A 89 2.65 -12.08 25.02
C GLY A 89 4.11 -11.74 24.74
#